data_AF-F7VHS0-F1
#
_entry.id   AF-F7VHS0-F1
#
_cell.length_a   1.000
_cell.length_b   1.000
_cell.length_c   1.000
_cell.angle_alpha   90.00
_cell.angle_beta   90.00
_cell.angle_gamma   90.00
#
_symmetry.space_group_name_H-M   'P 1'
#
loop_
_entity.id
_entity.type
_entity.pdbx_description
1 polymer ?
#
loop_
_entity_poly.entity_id
_entity_poly.type
_entity_poly.pdbx_seq_one_letter_code
_entity_poly.pdbx_strand_id
1 'polypeptide(L)'
;MIIGGVVFALFAGLNFWFPKAFGFTLNETWGKIAFWFWFIGYWLAWTPMYVLGFKGMTRRLNHFNQPDWVPYLNVAFVGAVLIGIGTVAILIQLAVSIRDRKINADVTGDPWEGRSLEWATHSPVPFYNFAHTPVVTSLEQHWDDKKAGIDPNTVRPYEDIHMPRNTGTGFIIAIFGFIMCFALVWHIWWLAIIGFVGAIATFIVRTYDMDTDYYVPAAEVERIEAQYAHAAKGGV
;
A
#
# COMPACT_ATOMS: atom_id res chain seq x y z
N MET A 1 -9.82 18.60 3.97
CA MET A 1 -8.37 18.29 3.95
C MET A 1 -8.07 16.80 3.92
N ILE A 2 -8.71 15.95 4.74
CA ILE A 2 -8.43 14.49 4.75
C ILE A 2 -8.73 13.83 3.40
N ILE A 3 -9.92 14.04 2.82
CA ILE A 3 -10.26 13.40 1.53
C ILE A 3 -9.39 13.95 0.40
N GLY A 4 -9.38 15.29 0.24
CA GLY A 4 -8.60 16.01 -0.74
C GLY A 4 -7.10 15.69 -0.74
N GLY A 5 -6.49 15.52 0.43
CA GLY A 5 -5.06 15.25 0.58
C GLY A 5 -4.75 13.77 0.77
N VAL A 6 -5.24 13.18 1.86
CA VAL A 6 -4.87 11.82 2.28
C VAL A 6 -5.48 10.76 1.37
N VAL A 7 -6.80 10.80 1.14
CA VAL A 7 -7.47 9.73 0.38
C VAL A 7 -7.03 9.75 -1.08
N PHE A 8 -6.94 10.91 -1.71
CA PHE A 8 -6.40 11.00 -3.07
C PHE A 8 -4.92 10.61 -3.15
N ALA A 9 -4.09 10.95 -2.15
CA ALA A 9 -2.69 10.49 -2.11
C ALA A 9 -2.61 8.96 -1.97
N LEU A 10 -3.48 8.33 -1.17
CA LEU A 10 -3.56 6.88 -1.06
C LEU A 10 -3.96 6.24 -2.40
N PHE A 11 -4.93 6.80 -3.13
CA PHE A 11 -5.31 6.29 -4.44
C PHE A 11 -4.22 6.50 -5.49
N ALA A 12 -3.52 7.63 -5.45
CA ALA A 12 -2.38 7.89 -6.32
C ALA A 12 -1.25 6.89 -6.04
N GLY A 13 -0.88 6.70 -4.77
CA GLY A 13 0.12 5.74 -4.35
C GLY A 13 -0.25 4.30 -4.68
N LEU A 14 -1.53 3.93 -4.49
CA LEU A 14 -2.03 2.61 -4.89
C LEU A 14 -1.81 2.38 -6.38
N ASN A 15 -2.22 3.30 -7.25
CA ASN A 15 -2.06 3.13 -8.70
C ASN A 15 -0.60 3.18 -9.15
N PHE A 16 0.23 4.01 -8.51
CA PHE A 16 1.63 4.18 -8.85
C PHE A 16 2.47 2.96 -8.44
N TRP A 17 2.37 2.48 -7.20
CA TRP A 17 3.18 1.37 -6.69
C TRP A 17 2.53 -0.02 -6.83
N PHE A 18 1.32 -0.13 -7.38
CA PHE A 18 0.67 -1.43 -7.63
C PHE A 18 1.56 -2.42 -8.40
N PRO A 19 2.20 -2.02 -9.52
CA PRO A 19 3.03 -2.94 -10.30
C PRO A 19 4.24 -3.42 -9.52
N LYS A 20 4.83 -2.56 -8.68
CA LYS A 20 5.98 -2.91 -7.86
C LYS A 20 5.66 -3.98 -6.83
N ALA A 21 4.45 -3.94 -6.26
CA ALA A 21 4.00 -4.92 -5.26
C ALA A 21 3.52 -6.24 -5.88
N PHE A 22 2.84 -6.20 -7.03
CA PHE A 22 2.12 -7.36 -7.57
C PHE A 22 2.59 -7.83 -8.97
N GLY A 23 3.45 -7.08 -9.64
CA GLY A 23 3.99 -7.43 -10.96
C GLY A 23 3.08 -7.12 -12.15
N PHE A 24 2.03 -6.31 -12.00
CA PHE A 24 1.15 -5.91 -13.11
C PHE A 24 0.50 -4.54 -12.88
N THR A 25 0.11 -3.86 -13.97
CA THR A 25 -0.53 -2.54 -13.89
C THR A 25 -2.04 -2.61 -13.72
N LEU A 26 -2.60 -1.60 -13.02
CA LEU A 26 -4.05 -1.46 -12.86
C LEU A 26 -4.70 -0.96 -14.16
N ASN A 27 -5.97 -1.32 -14.36
CA ASN A 27 -6.72 -0.91 -15.54
C ASN A 27 -6.97 0.60 -15.51
N GLU A 28 -6.45 1.31 -16.53
CA GLU A 28 -6.47 2.76 -16.57
C GLU A 28 -7.88 3.33 -16.79
N THR A 29 -8.72 2.64 -17.57
CA THR A 29 -10.10 3.07 -17.87
C THR A 29 -10.92 3.15 -16.59
N TRP A 30 -10.91 2.09 -15.79
CA TRP A 30 -11.64 2.07 -14.52
C TRP A 30 -11.03 3.01 -13.48
N GLY A 31 -9.71 3.19 -13.50
CA GLY A 31 -9.03 4.19 -12.65
C GLY A 31 -9.47 5.63 -12.95
N LYS A 32 -9.57 5.99 -14.23
CA LYS A 32 -10.08 7.31 -14.67
C LYS A 32 -11.53 7.51 -14.30
N ILE A 33 -12.37 6.49 -14.47
CA ILE A 33 -13.79 6.52 -14.06
C ILE A 33 -13.88 6.76 -12.55
N ALA A 34 -13.16 5.98 -11.75
CA ALA A 34 -13.12 6.14 -10.30
C ALA A 34 -12.68 7.55 -9.90
N PHE A 35 -11.61 8.08 -10.51
CA PHE A 35 -11.10 9.43 -10.26
C PHE A 35 -12.18 10.49 -10.49
N TRP A 36 -12.86 10.48 -11.64
CA TRP A 36 -13.86 11.52 -11.96
C TRP A 36 -15.07 11.46 -11.03
N PHE A 37 -15.56 10.27 -10.70
CA PHE A 37 -16.66 10.12 -9.74
C PHE A 37 -16.26 10.58 -8.34
N TRP A 38 -15.05 10.27 -7.88
CA TRP A 38 -14.53 10.75 -6.60
C TRP A 38 -14.33 12.27 -6.59
N PHE A 39 -13.75 12.83 -7.64
CA PHE A 39 -13.45 14.25 -7.74
C PHE A 39 -14.72 15.10 -7.77
N ILE A 40 -15.65 14.78 -8.68
CA ILE A 40 -16.92 15.50 -8.81
C ILE A 40 -17.78 15.28 -7.56
N GLY A 41 -17.87 14.04 -7.09
CA GLY A 41 -18.62 13.69 -5.89
C GLY A 41 -18.10 14.41 -4.65
N TYR A 42 -16.78 14.56 -4.48
CA TYR A 42 -16.17 15.32 -3.39
C TYR A 42 -16.61 16.79 -3.40
N TRP A 43 -16.54 17.46 -4.55
CA TRP A 43 -16.98 18.86 -4.63
C TRP A 43 -18.47 19.00 -4.37
N LEU A 44 -19.31 18.12 -4.91
CA LEU A 44 -20.77 18.18 -4.70
C LEU A 44 -21.17 17.86 -3.26
N ALA A 45 -20.48 16.95 -2.58
CA ALA A 45 -20.82 16.57 -1.22
C ALA A 45 -20.32 17.57 -0.16
N TRP A 46 -19.14 18.16 -0.34
CA TRP A 46 -18.54 19.03 0.68
C TRP A 46 -18.78 20.52 0.46
N THR A 47 -18.95 20.99 -0.79
CA THR A 47 -19.18 22.43 -1.04
C THR A 47 -20.46 22.95 -0.40
N PRO A 48 -21.62 22.26 -0.50
CA PRO A 48 -22.85 22.71 0.14
C PRO A 48 -22.73 22.79 1.67
N MET A 49 -21.88 21.95 2.27
CA MET A 49 -21.67 21.95 3.71
C MET A 49 -20.99 23.23 4.22
N TYR A 50 -20.15 23.89 3.42
CA TYR A 50 -19.61 25.20 3.78
C TYR A 50 -20.73 26.25 3.83
N VAL A 51 -21.61 26.26 2.84
CA VAL A 51 -22.76 27.18 2.79
C VAL A 51 -23.71 26.93 3.96
N LEU A 52 -24.01 25.66 4.25
CA LEU A 52 -24.82 25.27 5.40
C LEU A 52 -24.19 25.69 6.73
N GLY A 53 -22.86 25.60 6.85
CA GLY A 53 -22.12 26.10 8.01
C GLY A 53 -22.33 27.61 8.20
N PHE A 54 -22.23 28.41 7.14
CA PHE A 54 -22.51 29.85 7.20
C PHE A 54 -23.99 30.16 7.48
N LYS A 55 -24.92 29.29 7.06
CA LYS A 55 -26.35 29.37 7.40
C LYS A 55 -26.68 28.88 8.82
N GLY A 56 -25.68 28.56 9.63
CA GLY A 56 -25.84 28.20 11.04
C GLY A 56 -26.22 26.74 11.31
N MET A 57 -26.11 25.85 10.32
CA MET A 57 -26.33 24.42 10.55
C MET A 57 -25.22 23.86 11.44
N THR A 58 -25.59 23.38 12.63
CA THR A 58 -24.64 22.81 13.59
C THR A 58 -24.39 21.31 13.32
N ARG A 59 -23.26 20.81 13.80
CA ARG A 59 -22.84 19.42 13.61
C ARG A 59 -23.70 18.44 14.44
N ARG A 60 -23.80 17.20 13.96
CA ARG A 60 -24.41 16.04 14.67
C ARG A 60 -25.91 16.20 14.96
N LEU A 61 -26.62 16.92 14.09
CA LEU A 61 -28.08 16.94 14.10
C LEU A 61 -28.62 15.71 13.36
N ASN A 62 -29.51 14.96 14.00
CA ASN A 62 -30.22 13.84 13.38
C ASN A 62 -31.59 14.25 12.81
N HIS A 63 -32.10 15.41 13.24
CA HIS A 63 -33.36 15.99 12.79
C HIS A 63 -33.23 17.51 12.73
N PHE A 64 -33.89 18.14 11.75
CA PHE A 64 -33.88 19.59 11.57
C PHE A 64 -35.22 20.04 10.97
N ASN A 65 -35.69 21.20 11.38
CA ASN A 65 -36.97 21.77 10.95
C ASN A 65 -36.83 22.94 9.98
N GLN A 66 -35.63 23.17 9.44
CA GLN A 66 -35.35 24.30 8.56
C GLN A 66 -35.41 23.87 7.07
N PRO A 67 -36.45 24.25 6.31
CA PRO A 67 -36.60 23.83 4.91
C PRO A 67 -35.50 24.37 3.99
N ASP A 68 -34.94 25.54 4.31
CA ASP A 68 -33.90 26.20 3.52
C ASP A 68 -32.58 25.39 3.43
N TRP A 69 -32.37 24.41 4.31
CA TRP A 69 -31.20 23.55 4.29
C TRP A 69 -31.36 22.35 3.35
N VAL A 70 -32.61 21.96 3.04
CA VAL A 70 -32.93 20.74 2.28
C VAL A 70 -32.28 20.71 0.90
N PRO A 71 -32.30 21.78 0.08
CA PRO A 71 -31.67 21.73 -1.25
C PRO A 71 -30.17 21.44 -1.19
N TYR A 72 -29.46 22.05 -0.25
CA TYR A 72 -28.02 21.85 -0.07
C TYR A 72 -27.69 20.44 0.41
N LEU A 73 -28.51 19.88 1.31
CA LEU A 73 -28.37 18.51 1.79
C LEU A 73 -28.66 17.49 0.68
N ASN A 74 -29.63 17.76 -0.19
CA ASN A 74 -29.91 16.90 -1.35
C ASN A 74 -28.75 16.90 -2.35
N VAL A 75 -28.16 18.06 -2.64
CA VAL A 75 -26.94 18.13 -3.47
C VAL A 75 -25.80 17.39 -2.79
N ALA A 76 -25.64 17.54 -1.48
CA ALA A 76 -24.60 16.85 -0.74
C ALA A 76 -24.78 15.32 -0.79
N PHE A 77 -26.03 14.85 -0.70
CA PHE A 77 -26.39 13.44 -0.84
C PHE A 77 -26.07 12.90 -2.24
N VAL A 78 -26.38 13.65 -3.30
CA VAL A 78 -26.00 13.26 -4.67
C VAL A 78 -24.48 13.12 -4.79
N GLY A 79 -23.71 14.06 -4.21
CA GLY A 79 -22.25 13.96 -4.16
C GLY A 79 -21.76 12.69 -3.44
N ALA A 80 -22.42 12.31 -2.34
CA ALA A 80 -22.10 11.08 -1.61
C ALA A 80 -22.39 9.82 -2.43
N VAL A 81 -23.50 9.79 -3.19
CA VAL A 81 -23.83 8.69 -4.11
C VAL A 81 -22.78 8.57 -5.21
N LEU A 82 -22.32 9.67 -5.79
CA LEU A 82 -21.24 9.66 -6.79
C LEU A 82 -19.94 9.09 -6.24
N ILE A 83 -19.57 9.43 -5.00
CA ILE A 83 -18.41 8.81 -4.33
C ILE A 83 -18.63 7.30 -4.11
N GLY A 84 -19.85 6.89 -3.76
CA GLY A 84 -20.22 5.47 -3.70
C GLY A 84 -19.96 4.75 -5.02
N ILE A 85 -20.38 5.34 -6.14
CA ILE A 85 -20.10 4.82 -7.49
C ILE A 85 -18.60 4.78 -7.78
N GLY A 86 -17.87 5.85 -7.44
CA GLY A 86 -16.41 5.90 -7.57
C GLY A 86 -15.70 4.81 -6.77
N THR A 87 -16.19 4.50 -5.58
CA THR A 87 -15.67 3.41 -4.73
C THR A 87 -15.92 2.05 -5.37
N VAL A 88 -17.11 1.81 -5.91
CA VAL A 88 -17.42 0.58 -6.66
C VAL A 88 -16.52 0.47 -7.90
N ALA A 89 -16.26 1.57 -8.61
CA ALA A 89 -15.35 1.58 -9.76
C ALA A 89 -13.91 1.17 -9.38
N ILE A 90 -13.40 1.54 -8.20
CA ILE A 90 -12.10 1.07 -7.69
C ILE A 90 -12.10 -0.44 -7.46
N LEU A 91 -13.18 -0.99 -6.90
CA LEU A 91 -13.30 -2.44 -6.70
C LEU A 91 -13.35 -3.19 -8.03
N ILE A 92 -14.06 -2.65 -9.02
CA ILE A 92 -14.09 -3.20 -10.38
C ILE A 92 -12.71 -3.10 -11.04
N GLN A 93 -12.02 -1.97 -10.89
CA GLN A 93 -10.64 -1.78 -11.38
C GLN A 93 -9.75 -2.91 -10.87
N LEU A 94 -9.78 -3.16 -9.56
CA LEU A 94 -8.99 -4.22 -8.94
C LEU A 94 -9.38 -5.62 -9.47
N ALA A 95 -10.67 -5.93 -9.53
CA ALA A 95 -11.16 -7.23 -9.99
C ALA A 95 -10.77 -7.51 -11.45
N VAL A 96 -10.92 -6.54 -12.34
CA VAL A 96 -10.55 -6.66 -13.76
C VAL A 96 -9.03 -6.78 -13.92
N SER A 97 -8.25 -5.99 -13.17
CA SER A 97 -6.79 -6.07 -13.20
C SER A 97 -6.24 -7.41 -12.70
N ILE A 98 -6.84 -7.98 -11.65
CA ILE A 98 -6.44 -9.31 -11.16
C ILE A 98 -6.78 -10.39 -12.20
N ARG A 99 -7.96 -10.30 -12.84
CA ARG A 99 -8.38 -11.24 -13.90
C ARG A 99 -7.42 -11.19 -15.09
N ASP A 100 -7.05 -10.00 -15.52
CA ASP A 100 -6.28 -9.75 -16.74
C ASP A 100 -4.77 -9.56 -16.46
N ARG A 101 -4.29 -10.00 -15.29
CA ARG A 101 -2.92 -9.77 -14.78
C ARG A 101 -1.79 -10.15 -15.74
N LYS A 102 -2.00 -11.16 -16.58
CA LYS A 102 -0.98 -11.62 -17.56
C LYS A 102 -0.83 -10.66 -18.74
N ILE A 103 -1.87 -9.93 -19.08
CA ILE A 103 -1.87 -8.97 -20.19
C ILE A 103 -1.14 -7.69 -19.76
N ASN A 104 -1.31 -7.30 -18.49
CA ASN A 104 -0.74 -6.08 -17.92
C ASN A 104 0.52 -6.33 -17.10
N ALA A 105 1.21 -7.46 -17.32
CA ALA A 105 2.38 -7.83 -16.54
C ALA A 105 3.51 -6.82 -16.75
N ASP A 106 4.11 -6.37 -15.65
CA ASP A 106 5.32 -5.56 -15.67
C ASP A 106 6.53 -6.49 -15.80
N VAL A 107 7.13 -6.51 -16.99
CA VAL A 107 8.30 -7.36 -17.30
C VAL A 107 9.62 -6.62 -17.16
N THR A 108 9.61 -5.29 -17.07
CA THR A 108 10.83 -4.47 -17.04
C THR A 108 11.23 -4.11 -15.61
N GLY A 109 10.28 -4.07 -14.68
CA GLY A 109 10.47 -3.52 -13.34
C GLY A 109 10.25 -2.00 -13.29
N ASP A 110 10.09 -1.35 -14.44
CA ASP A 110 9.87 0.10 -14.58
C ASP A 110 8.75 0.38 -15.61
N PRO A 111 7.47 0.31 -15.20
CA PRO A 111 6.34 0.55 -16.09
C PRO A 111 6.05 2.04 -16.32
N TRP A 112 6.67 2.93 -15.55
CA TRP A 112 6.38 4.37 -15.55
C TRP A 112 7.56 5.25 -16.01
N GLU A 113 8.67 4.64 -16.40
CA GLU A 113 9.94 5.33 -16.58
C GLU A 113 10.32 6.16 -15.33
N GLY A 114 10.28 5.52 -14.16
CA GLY A 114 10.56 6.10 -12.86
C GLY A 114 12.01 6.57 -12.72
N ARG A 115 12.27 7.43 -11.74
CA ARG A 115 13.60 8.06 -11.53
C ARG A 115 14.35 7.56 -10.31
N SER A 116 13.61 7.00 -9.37
CA SER A 116 14.06 6.57 -8.06
C SER A 116 14.42 5.07 -8.07
N LEU A 117 15.16 4.64 -7.05
CA LEU A 117 15.77 3.30 -7.00
C LEU A 117 14.76 2.17 -6.92
N GLU A 118 13.53 2.40 -6.45
CA GLU A 118 12.50 1.35 -6.43
C GLU A 118 12.16 0.86 -7.84
N TRP A 119 12.40 1.67 -8.88
CA TRP A 119 12.20 1.29 -10.28
C TRP A 119 13.44 0.63 -10.90
N ALA A 120 14.55 0.56 -10.18
CA ALA A 120 15.76 -0.16 -10.58
C ALA A 120 15.71 -1.67 -10.26
N THR A 121 14.78 -2.10 -9.40
CA THR A 121 14.58 -3.52 -9.06
C THR A 121 13.40 -4.12 -9.83
N HIS A 122 13.29 -5.44 -9.81
CA HIS A 122 12.24 -6.20 -10.50
C HIS A 122 10.84 -5.91 -9.96
N SER A 123 9.83 -6.34 -10.71
CA SER A 123 8.42 -6.30 -10.31
C SER A 123 7.82 -7.72 -10.46
N PRO A 124 7.35 -8.37 -9.39
CA PRO A 124 7.43 -7.96 -7.99
C PRO A 124 8.87 -8.01 -7.45
N VAL A 125 9.14 -7.19 -6.44
CA VAL A 125 10.47 -7.06 -5.81
C VAL A 125 10.91 -8.39 -5.17
N PRO A 126 12.16 -8.84 -5.37
CA PRO A 126 12.71 -9.98 -4.64
C PRO A 126 12.72 -9.73 -3.13
N PHE A 127 12.66 -10.78 -2.32
CA PHE A 127 12.61 -10.64 -0.85
C PHE A 127 13.83 -9.96 -0.23
N TYR A 128 14.96 -9.88 -0.95
CA TYR A 128 16.18 -9.16 -0.57
C TYR A 128 16.31 -7.75 -1.18
N ASN A 129 15.31 -7.27 -1.93
CA ASN A 129 15.27 -6.00 -2.66
C ASN A 129 16.30 -5.85 -3.79
N PHE A 130 17.59 -5.75 -3.45
CA PHE A 130 18.69 -5.57 -4.40
C PHE A 130 19.77 -6.63 -4.15
N ALA A 131 20.22 -7.30 -5.20
CA ALA A 131 21.32 -8.26 -5.10
C ALA A 131 22.66 -7.55 -4.78
N HIS A 132 22.85 -6.34 -5.30
CA HIS A 132 23.97 -5.46 -4.96
C HIS A 132 23.46 -4.15 -4.38
N THR A 133 24.05 -3.70 -3.28
CA THR A 133 23.71 -2.39 -2.72
C THR A 133 24.04 -1.28 -3.72
N PRO A 134 23.06 -0.45 -4.13
CA PRO A 134 23.29 0.61 -5.10
C PRO A 134 24.22 1.68 -4.52
N VAL A 135 25.18 2.15 -5.33
CA VAL A 135 26.07 3.24 -4.96
C VAL A 135 25.47 4.55 -5.44
N VAL A 136 25.03 5.39 -4.51
CA VAL A 136 24.36 6.65 -4.83
C VAL A 136 25.38 7.78 -4.92
N THR A 137 25.52 8.36 -6.10
CA THR A 137 26.41 9.51 -6.38
C THR A 137 25.65 10.77 -6.78
N SER A 138 24.39 10.63 -7.22
CA SER A 138 23.50 11.72 -7.60
C SER A 138 22.14 11.63 -6.91
N LEU A 139 21.32 12.67 -7.06
CA LEU A 139 19.96 12.71 -6.51
C LEU A 139 19.03 11.68 -7.16
N GLU A 140 19.21 11.42 -8.46
CA GLU A 140 18.38 10.54 -9.27
C GLU A 140 19.24 9.43 -9.89
N GLN A 141 19.93 8.65 -9.04
CA GLN A 141 20.91 7.64 -9.46
C GLN A 141 20.37 6.70 -10.56
N HIS A 142 19.16 6.16 -10.40
CA HIS A 142 18.56 5.27 -11.39
C HIS A 142 18.32 5.95 -12.74
N TRP A 143 17.96 7.24 -12.75
CA TRP A 143 17.75 8.00 -13.98
C TRP A 143 19.05 8.27 -14.72
N ASP A 144 20.11 8.60 -13.99
CA ASP A 144 21.44 8.84 -14.55
C ASP A 144 22.04 7.54 -15.11
N ASP A 145 21.88 6.42 -14.41
CA ASP A 145 22.33 5.09 -14.86
C ASP A 145 21.62 4.67 -16.16
N LYS A 146 20.30 4.90 -16.25
CA LYS A 146 19.52 4.66 -17.48
C LYS A 146 20.04 5.47 -18.67
N LYS A 147 20.37 6.75 -18.46
CA LYS A 147 20.92 7.61 -19.53
C LYS A 147 22.32 7.21 -19.96
N ALA A 148 23.13 6.77 -19.00
CA ALA A 148 24.49 6.29 -19.26
C ALA A 148 24.52 4.87 -19.84
N GLY A 149 23.40 4.14 -19.80
CA GLY A 149 23.32 2.74 -20.23
C GLY A 149 24.06 1.80 -19.29
N ILE A 150 24.18 2.17 -18.02
CA ILE A 150 24.87 1.37 -16.99
C ILE A 150 23.85 0.43 -16.36
N ASP A 151 24.10 -0.88 -16.42
CA ASP A 151 23.34 -1.87 -15.67
C ASP A 151 24.04 -2.15 -14.32
N PRO A 152 23.43 -1.80 -13.17
CA PRO A 152 24.02 -2.01 -11.85
C PRO A 152 24.39 -3.47 -11.54
N ASN A 153 23.74 -4.45 -12.20
CA ASN A 153 23.90 -5.88 -11.90
C ASN A 153 25.02 -6.56 -12.71
N THR A 154 25.60 -5.90 -13.73
CA THR A 154 26.54 -6.56 -14.65
C THR A 154 27.98 -6.68 -14.15
N VAL A 155 28.35 -5.98 -13.07
CA VAL A 155 29.78 -5.72 -12.78
C VAL A 155 30.33 -6.54 -11.61
N ARG A 156 29.50 -7.16 -10.76
CA ARG A 156 29.95 -7.77 -9.50
C ARG A 156 29.52 -9.23 -9.37
N PRO A 157 30.37 -10.11 -8.82
CA PRO A 157 29.94 -11.45 -8.46
C PRO A 157 28.88 -11.37 -7.36
N TYR A 158 27.88 -12.25 -7.40
CA TYR A 158 26.89 -12.36 -6.33
C TYR A 158 27.54 -12.81 -5.02
N GLU A 159 27.08 -12.24 -3.92
CA GLU A 159 27.56 -12.53 -2.57
C GLU A 159 26.41 -13.13 -1.73
N ASP A 160 26.76 -13.79 -0.63
CA ASP A 160 25.77 -14.32 0.29
C ASP A 160 25.05 -13.17 1.03
N ILE A 161 23.72 -13.16 0.98
CA ILE A 161 22.90 -12.09 1.58
C ILE A 161 22.38 -12.54 2.95
N HIS A 162 22.66 -11.77 3.99
CA HIS A 162 22.11 -11.96 5.33
C HIS A 162 20.65 -11.49 5.39
N MET A 163 19.74 -12.36 5.83
CA MET A 163 18.31 -12.07 5.91
C MET A 163 17.72 -12.47 7.28
N PRO A 164 16.77 -11.69 7.82
CA PRO A 164 16.06 -12.05 9.03
C PRO A 164 15.04 -13.17 8.77
N ARG A 165 14.84 -14.05 9.75
CA ARG A 165 13.79 -15.08 9.72
C ARG A 165 12.42 -14.51 10.10
N ASN A 166 11.37 -15.11 9.55
CA ASN A 166 9.99 -14.81 9.97
C ASN A 166 9.74 -15.31 11.39
N THR A 167 9.03 -14.52 12.20
CA THR A 167 8.64 -14.90 13.57
C THR A 167 7.16 -14.62 13.81
N GLY A 168 6.45 -15.58 14.42
CA GLY A 168 5.05 -15.43 14.82
C GLY A 168 4.86 -14.67 16.14
N THR A 169 5.95 -14.34 16.84
CA THR A 169 5.91 -13.76 18.19
C THR A 169 5.09 -12.47 18.25
N GLY A 170 5.27 -11.57 17.27
CA GLY A 170 4.53 -10.32 17.21
C GLY A 170 3.01 -10.54 17.15
N PHE A 171 2.57 -11.55 16.39
CA PHE A 171 1.15 -11.91 16.29
C PHE A 171 0.60 -12.46 17.61
N ILE A 172 1.37 -13.29 18.31
CA ILE A 172 0.98 -13.84 19.62
C ILE A 172 0.86 -12.71 20.67
N ILE A 173 1.83 -11.79 20.70
CA ILE A 173 1.76 -10.61 21.58
C ILE A 173 0.52 -9.77 21.27
N ALA A 174 0.19 -9.59 19.99
CA ALA A 174 -1.02 -8.86 19.58
C ALA A 174 -2.31 -9.55 20.04
N ILE A 175 -2.38 -10.88 20.02
CA ILE A 175 -3.53 -11.64 20.57
C ILE A 175 -3.67 -11.40 22.08
N PHE A 176 -2.58 -11.48 22.83
CA PHE A 176 -2.61 -11.20 24.27
C PHE A 176 -2.99 -9.74 24.56
N GLY A 177 -2.49 -8.79 23.77
CA GLY A 177 -2.90 -7.39 23.82
C GLY A 177 -4.38 -7.20 23.52
N PHE A 178 -4.93 -7.91 22.53
CA PHE A 178 -6.36 -7.90 22.22
C PHE A 178 -7.20 -8.43 23.40
N ILE A 179 -6.82 -9.57 23.98
CA ILE A 179 -7.49 -10.16 25.15
C ILE A 179 -7.46 -9.17 26.33
N MET A 180 -6.32 -8.54 26.58
CA MET A 180 -6.16 -7.54 27.63
C MET A 180 -7.09 -6.34 27.40
N CYS A 181 -7.07 -5.75 26.22
CA CYS A 181 -7.91 -4.59 25.88
C CYS A 181 -9.40 -4.93 25.98
N PHE A 182 -9.82 -6.10 25.47
CA PHE A 182 -11.19 -6.58 25.61
C PHE A 182 -11.58 -6.72 27.09
N ALA A 183 -10.73 -7.36 27.90
CA ALA A 183 -10.99 -7.56 29.31
C ALA A 183 -11.10 -6.24 30.09
N LEU A 184 -10.28 -5.24 29.77
CA LEU A 184 -10.34 -3.91 30.39
C LEU A 184 -11.65 -3.19 30.05
N VAL A 185 -12.14 -3.29 28.82
CA VAL A 185 -13.43 -2.70 28.40
C VAL A 185 -14.60 -3.27 29.21
N TRP A 186 -14.56 -4.57 29.52
CA TRP A 186 -15.62 -5.28 30.24
C TRP A 186 -15.36 -5.44 31.74
N HIS A 187 -14.36 -4.76 32.30
CA HIS A 187 -13.95 -4.86 33.71
C HIS A 187 -13.64 -6.30 34.20
N ILE A 188 -13.17 -7.16 33.30
CA ILE A 188 -12.79 -8.55 33.61
C ILE A 188 -11.32 -8.57 34.05
N TRP A 189 -11.07 -8.16 35.30
CA TRP A 189 -9.69 -7.90 35.79
C TRP A 189 -8.75 -9.11 35.73
N TRP A 190 -9.24 -10.31 36.04
CA TRP A 190 -8.40 -11.52 36.00
C TRP A 190 -7.91 -11.82 34.58
N LEU A 191 -8.77 -11.61 33.56
CA LEU A 191 -8.44 -11.83 32.16
C LEU A 191 -7.49 -10.75 31.64
N ALA A 192 -7.65 -9.51 32.11
CA ALA A 192 -6.72 -8.42 31.80
C ALA A 192 -5.31 -8.73 32.32
N ILE A 193 -5.20 -9.25 33.54
CA ILE A 193 -3.91 -9.71 34.11
C ILE A 193 -3.32 -10.84 33.26
N ILE A 194 -4.11 -11.84 32.86
CA ILE A 194 -3.64 -12.93 32.00
C ILE A 194 -3.14 -12.40 30.64
N GLY A 195 -3.88 -11.48 30.00
CA GLY A 195 -3.46 -10.88 28.74
C GLY A 195 -2.14 -10.11 28.88
N PHE A 196 -2.00 -9.30 29.94
CA PHE A 196 -0.76 -8.57 30.20
C PHE A 196 0.43 -9.51 30.46
N VAL A 197 0.26 -10.48 31.36
CA VAL A 197 1.31 -11.46 31.69
C VAL A 197 1.68 -12.30 30.48
N GLY A 198 0.71 -12.73 29.67
CA GLY A 198 0.95 -13.49 28.45
C GLY A 198 1.75 -12.71 27.41
N ALA A 199 1.47 -11.42 27.23
CA ALA A 199 2.24 -10.55 26.34
C ALA A 199 3.69 -10.40 26.82
N ILE A 200 3.91 -10.13 28.11
CA ILE A 200 5.24 -9.98 28.71
C ILE A 200 6.02 -11.29 28.66
N ALA A 201 5.39 -12.42 29.01
CA ALA A 201 6.02 -13.74 28.96
C ALA A 201 6.46 -14.09 27.54
N THR A 202 5.61 -13.84 26.54
CA THR A 202 5.94 -14.07 25.13
C THR A 202 7.14 -13.22 24.68
N PHE A 203 7.18 -11.95 25.09
CA PHE A 203 8.32 -11.07 24.81
C PHE A 203 9.61 -11.56 25.46
N ILE A 204 9.56 -11.98 26.72
CA ILE A 204 10.71 -12.54 27.43
C ILE A 204 11.22 -13.78 26.70
N VAL A 205 10.34 -14.73 26.37
CA VAL A 205 10.71 -15.96 25.64
C VAL A 205 11.39 -15.64 24.31
N ARG A 206 10.86 -14.68 23.54
CA ARG A 206 11.48 -14.28 22.26
C ARG A 206 12.88 -13.70 22.41
N THR A 207 13.17 -13.07 23.55
CA THR A 207 14.49 -12.47 23.83
C THR A 207 15.58 -13.54 23.98
N TYR A 208 15.21 -14.77 24.33
CA TYR A 208 16.14 -15.91 24.43
C TYR A 208 16.34 -16.66 23.10
N ASP A 209 15.58 -16.34 22.07
CA ASP A 209 15.66 -17.00 20.76
C ASP A 209 16.77 -16.37 19.91
N MET A 210 17.83 -17.15 19.70
CA MET A 210 19.05 -16.75 18.98
C MET A 210 19.01 -17.11 17.47
N ASP A 211 18.08 -17.95 17.02
CA ASP A 211 17.96 -18.32 15.59
C ASP A 211 17.12 -17.28 14.84
N THR A 212 17.69 -16.09 14.67
CA THR A 212 16.97 -14.92 14.15
C THR A 212 17.22 -14.64 12.68
N ASP A 213 18.25 -15.24 12.11
CA ASP A 213 18.82 -14.88 10.83
C ASP A 213 19.28 -16.12 10.04
N TYR A 214 19.42 -15.92 8.73
CA TYR A 214 19.95 -16.92 7.82
C TYR A 214 20.66 -16.24 6.65
N TYR A 215 21.48 -16.99 5.93
CA TYR A 215 22.14 -16.51 4.72
C TYR A 215 21.49 -17.13 3.48
N VAL A 216 21.26 -16.29 2.48
CA VAL A 216 20.84 -16.68 1.13
C VAL A 216 22.13 -16.89 0.32
N PRO A 217 22.41 -18.11 -0.18
CA PRO A 217 23.63 -18.36 -0.94
C PRO A 217 23.68 -17.57 -2.24
N ALA A 218 24.86 -17.12 -2.65
CA ALA A 218 25.09 -16.39 -3.90
C ALA A 218 24.52 -17.10 -5.15
N ALA A 219 24.61 -18.44 -5.20
CA ALA A 219 24.06 -19.25 -6.30
C ALA A 219 22.53 -19.16 -6.39
N GLU A 220 21.85 -18.99 -5.26
CA GLU A 220 20.39 -18.82 -5.23
C GLU A 220 19.99 -17.41 -5.67
N VAL A 221 20.76 -16.39 -5.28
CA VAL A 221 20.59 -15.01 -5.75
C VAL A 221 20.77 -14.95 -7.27
N GLU A 222 21.85 -15.55 -7.80
CA GLU A 222 22.10 -15.62 -9.24
C GLU A 222 20.95 -16.30 -10.00
N ARG A 223 20.43 -17.41 -9.48
CA ARG A 223 19.29 -18.12 -10.06
C ARG A 223 18.05 -17.24 -10.14
N ILE A 224 17.76 -16.47 -9.08
CA ILE A 224 16.60 -15.56 -9.03
C ILE A 224 16.78 -14.42 -10.03
N GLU A 225 17.94 -13.75 -10.03
CA GLU A 225 18.24 -12.65 -10.96
C GLU A 225 18.19 -13.11 -12.43
N ALA A 226 18.70 -14.32 -12.73
CA ALA A 226 18.62 -14.91 -14.06
C ALA A 226 17.17 -15.19 -14.51
N GLN A 227 16.29 -15.59 -13.59
CA GLN A 227 14.87 -15.80 -13.89
C GLN A 227 14.18 -14.50 -14.27
N TYR A 228 14.43 -13.42 -13.52
CA TYR A 228 13.88 -12.10 -13.85
C TYR A 228 14.45 -11.54 -15.16
N ALA A 229 15.76 -11.69 -15.40
CA ALA A 229 16.38 -11.28 -16.65
C ALA A 229 15.83 -12.06 -17.87
N HIS A 230 15.48 -13.33 -17.70
CA HIS A 230 14.82 -14.14 -18.74
C HIS A 230 13.38 -13.66 -19.00
N ALA A 231 12.62 -13.39 -17.95
CA ALA A 231 11.25 -12.86 -18.05
C ALA A 231 11.23 -11.49 -18.77
N ALA A 232 12.18 -10.61 -18.47
CA ALA A 232 12.32 -9.31 -19.13
C ALA A 232 12.60 -9.42 -20.64
N LYS A 233 13.23 -10.50 -21.09
CA LYS A 233 13.53 -10.76 -22.52
C LYS A 233 12.38 -11.45 -23.27
N GLY A 234 11.20 -11.60 -22.65
CA GLY A 234 10.01 -12.18 -23.28
C GLY A 234 9.95 -13.71 -23.23
N GLY A 235 10.76 -14.35 -22.39
CA GLY A 235 10.67 -15.79 -22.14
C GLY A 235 9.55 -16.08 -21.13
N VAL A 236 8.41 -16.57 -21.66
CA VAL A 236 7.26 -17.06 -20.88
C VAL A 236 7.66 -18.20 -19.95
#